data_AF-W2N0W9-F1
#
_entry.id   AF-W2N0W9-F1
#
_cell.length_a   1.000
_cell.length_b   1.000
_cell.length_c   1.000
_cell.angle_alpha   90.00
_cell.angle_beta   90.00
_cell.angle_gamma   90.00
#
_symmetry.space_group_name_H-M   'P 1'
#
loop_
_entity.id
_entity.type
_entity.pdbx_description
1 polymer ?
#
loop_
_entity_poly.entity_id
_entity_poly.type
_entity_poly.pdbx_seq_one_letter_code
_entity_poly.pdbx_strand_id
1 'polypeptide(L)'
;TKGGANSFADFCPLVLGYTAGDCTISTNLLQLGKSNINAFGETYCPTCKCTQTSLRSEDSTLWTINPPRQSGCYAMRCFVNVNSSVTVQLTIPRSAAQDSVNFNCTIKGEKLSVPGFSGDITCPDPAVVCEGENSNSDLLAFDDTRATTNSSSSGSSDTGSGTIMTGTESNSVELHKGSSLWALFGGSLLAVANMM
;
A
#
# COMPACT_ATOMS: atom_id res chain seq x y z
N THR A 1 -26.59 8.53 -12.82
CA THR A 1 -25.82 9.58 -13.52
C THR A 1 -24.68 8.90 -14.25
N LYS A 2 -24.43 9.23 -15.53
CA LYS A 2 -23.30 8.68 -16.29
C LYS A 2 -22.20 9.76 -16.33
N GLY A 3 -21.21 9.65 -15.44
CA GLY A 3 -20.10 10.59 -15.31
C GLY A 3 -19.49 10.57 -13.90
N GLY A 4 -18.20 10.88 -13.78
CA GLY A 4 -17.48 11.12 -12.53
C GLY A 4 -17.71 12.54 -12.01
N ALA A 5 -17.25 12.82 -10.78
CA ALA A 5 -17.47 14.11 -10.11
C ALA A 5 -16.48 15.22 -10.54
N ASN A 6 -15.41 14.89 -11.26
CA ASN A 6 -14.34 15.82 -11.59
C ASN A 6 -14.60 16.55 -12.92
N SER A 7 -14.92 17.85 -12.85
CA SER A 7 -15.14 18.69 -14.04
C SER A 7 -13.87 19.00 -14.83
N PHE A 8 -12.68 18.97 -14.22
CA PHE A 8 -11.42 19.14 -14.95
C PHE A 8 -11.09 17.95 -15.85
N ALA A 9 -11.65 16.78 -15.53
CA ALA A 9 -11.52 15.58 -16.32
C ALA A 9 -12.73 15.38 -17.26
N ASP A 10 -13.47 16.45 -17.60
CA ASP A 10 -14.70 16.39 -18.40
C ASP A 10 -15.73 15.37 -17.87
N PHE A 11 -15.82 15.25 -16.53
CA PHE A 11 -16.64 14.26 -15.85
C PHE A 11 -16.30 12.81 -16.24
N CYS A 12 -15.08 12.53 -16.71
CA CYS A 12 -14.61 11.17 -16.88
C CYS A 12 -14.45 10.50 -15.50
N PRO A 13 -14.91 9.25 -15.34
CA PRO A 13 -14.69 8.50 -14.12
C PRO A 13 -13.20 8.18 -13.99
N LEU A 14 -12.55 8.78 -12.99
CA LEU A 14 -11.16 8.55 -12.64
C LEU A 14 -11.07 7.87 -11.29
N VAL A 15 -10.02 7.07 -11.08
CA VAL A 15 -9.66 6.58 -9.74
C VAL A 15 -9.13 7.77 -8.95
N LEU A 16 -9.89 8.22 -7.96
CA LEU A 16 -9.49 9.28 -7.04
C LEU A 16 -8.85 8.66 -5.79
N GLY A 17 -7.81 9.32 -5.28
CA GLY A 17 -7.25 8.98 -3.98
C GLY A 17 -8.27 9.26 -2.88
N TYR A 18 -8.33 8.38 -1.87
CA TYR A 18 -9.14 8.61 -0.68
C TYR A 18 -8.61 9.81 0.13
N THR A 19 -9.47 10.48 0.90
CA THR A 19 -9.08 11.61 1.77
C THR A 19 -7.94 11.25 2.75
N ALA A 20 -7.92 10.00 3.23
CA ALA A 20 -6.84 9.43 4.04
C ALA A 20 -6.03 8.38 3.25
N GLY A 21 -5.85 8.60 1.94
CA GLY A 21 -5.17 7.69 1.02
C GLY A 21 -3.81 8.18 0.56
N ASP A 22 -3.33 9.32 1.06
CA ASP A 22 -1.99 9.82 0.73
C ASP A 22 -0.94 8.90 1.37
N CYS A 23 -0.19 8.18 0.53
CA CYS A 23 0.85 7.24 0.92
C CYS A 23 2.03 7.88 1.65
N THR A 24 2.19 9.20 1.56
CA THR A 24 3.29 9.92 2.19
C THR A 24 3.05 10.25 3.67
N ILE A 25 1.80 10.13 4.13
CA ILE A 25 1.36 10.49 5.48
C ILE A 25 1.22 9.23 6.33
N SER A 26 2.12 9.03 7.29
CA SER A 26 2.17 7.82 8.13
C SER A 26 0.88 7.56 8.92
N THR A 27 0.18 8.61 9.34
CA THR A 27 -1.09 8.51 10.11
C THR A 27 -2.26 7.97 9.29
N ASN A 28 -2.11 7.83 7.97
CA ASN A 28 -3.12 7.21 7.10
C ASN A 28 -3.07 5.67 7.11
N LEU A 29 -2.03 5.06 7.71
CA LEU A 29 -1.94 3.61 7.82
C LEU A 29 -3.12 3.05 8.61
N LEU A 30 -3.91 2.21 7.95
CA LEU A 30 -5.07 1.58 8.57
C LEU A 30 -4.62 0.46 9.52
N GLN A 31 -5.10 0.52 10.77
CA GLN A 31 -5.00 -0.58 11.73
C GLN A 31 -6.37 -1.20 11.95
N LEU A 32 -6.43 -2.54 12.07
CA LEU A 32 -7.67 -3.23 12.36
C LEU A 32 -8.04 -3.06 13.84
N GLY A 33 -8.96 -2.14 14.14
CA GLY A 33 -9.39 -1.82 15.50
C GLY A 33 -8.23 -1.33 16.37
N LYS A 34 -8.01 -1.97 17.52
CA LYS A 34 -6.86 -1.70 18.43
C LYS A 34 -5.70 -2.69 18.26
N SER A 35 -5.65 -3.40 17.13
CA SER A 35 -4.59 -4.38 16.86
C SER A 35 -3.46 -3.76 16.03
N ASN A 36 -2.30 -4.41 16.05
CA ASN A 36 -1.16 -4.06 15.18
C ASN A 36 -1.19 -4.84 13.85
N ILE A 37 -2.35 -5.37 13.46
CA ILE A 37 -2.48 -6.19 12.26
C ILE A 37 -2.47 -5.29 11.03
N ASN A 38 -1.48 -5.49 10.16
CA ASN A 38 -1.40 -4.84 8.86
C ASN A 38 -2.03 -5.74 7.80
N ALA A 39 -3.35 -5.63 7.69
CA ALA A 39 -4.18 -6.47 6.82
C ALA A 39 -3.72 -6.57 5.36
N PHE A 40 -3.06 -5.53 4.85
CA PHE A 40 -2.80 -5.31 3.43
C PHE A 40 -1.30 -5.23 3.10
N GLY A 41 -0.44 -5.36 4.12
CA GLY A 41 1.00 -5.18 3.97
C GLY A 41 1.38 -3.76 3.56
N GLU A 42 0.57 -2.75 3.94
CA GLU A 42 0.80 -1.37 3.53
C GLU A 42 1.93 -0.72 4.33
N THR A 43 2.64 0.21 3.71
CA THR A 43 3.59 1.10 4.38
C THR A 43 3.29 2.53 3.94
N TYR A 44 3.26 3.44 4.91
CA TYR A 44 3.09 4.88 4.67
C TYR A 44 4.36 5.59 5.14
N CYS A 45 4.99 6.33 4.23
CA CYS A 45 6.29 6.94 4.41
C CYS A 45 6.53 8.03 3.34
N PRO A 46 7.43 9.00 3.54
CA PRO A 46 7.61 10.13 2.62
C PRO A 46 7.90 9.73 1.15
N THR A 47 8.48 8.56 0.91
CA THR A 47 8.79 8.05 -0.44
C THR A 47 7.80 7.00 -0.93
N CYS A 48 6.86 6.55 -0.09
CA CYS A 48 5.92 5.49 -0.42
C CYS A 48 4.99 5.91 -1.57
N LYS A 49 4.59 4.93 -2.39
CA LYS A 49 3.74 5.13 -3.58
C LYS A 49 2.62 4.12 -3.59
N CYS A 50 1.57 4.40 -4.37
CA CYS A 50 0.45 3.48 -4.51
C CYS A 50 0.69 2.47 -5.65
N THR A 51 0.21 1.25 -5.46
CA THR A 51 0.01 0.31 -6.57
C THR A 51 -1.27 -0.50 -6.36
N GLN A 52 -1.72 -1.16 -7.42
CA GLN A 52 -2.87 -2.05 -7.37
C GLN A 52 -2.51 -3.31 -6.57
N THR A 53 -3.43 -3.74 -5.71
CA THR A 53 -3.22 -4.86 -4.80
C THR A 53 -4.56 -5.48 -4.41
N SER A 54 -4.56 -6.77 -4.14
CA SER A 54 -5.64 -7.49 -3.48
C SER A 54 -5.15 -8.24 -2.24
N LEU A 55 -3.94 -7.88 -1.74
CA LEU A 55 -3.29 -8.57 -0.64
C LEU A 55 -4.16 -8.58 0.62
N ARG A 56 -4.25 -9.75 1.24
CA ARG A 56 -4.93 -9.94 2.52
C ARG A 56 -4.09 -10.88 3.40
N SER A 57 -3.60 -10.34 4.52
CA SER A 57 -2.71 -11.08 5.43
C SER A 57 -3.44 -12.23 6.12
N GLU A 58 -2.74 -13.34 6.36
CA GLU A 58 -3.31 -14.55 6.97
C GLU A 58 -3.78 -14.35 8.43
N ASP A 59 -3.17 -13.42 9.18
CA ASP A 59 -3.54 -13.09 10.56
C ASP A 59 -4.81 -12.23 10.67
N SER A 60 -5.35 -11.80 9.53
CA SER A 60 -6.43 -10.83 9.46
C SER A 60 -7.80 -11.46 9.20
N THR A 61 -7.88 -12.80 9.14
CA THR A 61 -9.08 -13.62 8.83
C THR A 61 -10.26 -13.39 9.76
N LEU A 62 -10.04 -12.92 10.99
CA LEU A 62 -11.12 -12.57 11.94
C LEU A 62 -11.82 -11.25 11.62
N TRP A 63 -11.42 -10.56 10.56
CA TRP A 63 -12.00 -9.28 10.15
C TRP A 63 -12.72 -9.43 8.81
N THR A 64 -13.89 -8.83 8.69
CA THR A 64 -14.53 -8.66 7.39
C THR A 64 -14.07 -7.34 6.81
N ILE A 65 -13.47 -7.37 5.60
CA ILE A 65 -13.17 -6.16 4.84
C ILE A 65 -14.13 -6.11 3.66
N ASN A 66 -14.91 -5.03 3.60
CA ASN A 66 -15.76 -4.73 2.47
C ASN A 66 -15.78 -3.20 2.26
N PRO A 67 -15.54 -2.70 1.03
CA PRO A 67 -15.15 -3.43 -0.18
C PRO A 67 -13.71 -3.96 -0.13
N PRO A 68 -13.37 -4.99 -0.93
CA PRO A 68 -11.98 -5.42 -1.08
C PRO A 68 -11.13 -4.25 -1.58
N ARG A 69 -9.98 -4.03 -0.95
CA ARG A 69 -9.04 -3.02 -1.41
C ARG A 69 -8.56 -3.38 -2.82
N GLN A 70 -8.51 -2.37 -3.67
CA GLN A 70 -7.99 -2.47 -5.03
C GLN A 70 -6.63 -1.78 -5.17
N SER A 71 -6.24 -0.96 -4.19
CA SER A 71 -4.97 -0.24 -4.17
C SER A 71 -4.46 -0.12 -2.73
N GLY A 72 -3.14 0.00 -2.61
CA GLY A 72 -2.47 0.18 -1.34
C GLY A 72 -1.15 0.93 -1.48
N CYS A 73 -0.68 1.43 -0.34
CA CYS A 73 0.58 2.18 -0.23
C CYS A 73 1.73 1.25 0.15
N TYR A 74 2.84 1.34 -0.58
CA TYR A 74 4.00 0.50 -0.36
C TYR A 74 5.28 1.32 -0.44
N ALA A 75 6.30 0.90 0.33
CA ALA A 75 7.64 1.42 0.19
C ALA A 75 8.22 0.93 -1.15
N MET A 76 8.66 1.88 -1.97
CA MET A 76 9.24 1.61 -3.29
C MET A 76 10.61 2.28 -3.39
N ARG A 77 11.55 1.61 -4.05
CA ARG A 77 12.87 2.17 -4.37
C ARG A 77 13.18 1.91 -5.83
N CYS A 78 13.68 2.92 -6.53
CA CYS A 78 14.10 2.80 -7.92
C CYS A 78 15.57 2.42 -8.02
N PHE A 79 15.87 1.45 -8.88
CA PHE A 79 17.23 1.06 -9.25
C PHE A 79 17.42 1.27 -10.75
N VAL A 80 18.51 1.95 -11.12
CA VAL A 80 18.92 2.10 -12.52
C VAL A 80 20.11 1.18 -12.75
N ASN A 81 19.95 0.22 -13.65
CA ASN A 81 21.03 -0.69 -14.02
C ASN A 81 21.96 -0.04 -15.06
N VAL A 82 23.14 -0.64 -15.25
CA VAL A 82 24.16 -0.19 -16.23
C VAL A 82 23.65 -0.09 -17.67
N ASN A 83 22.59 -0.82 -18.02
CA ASN A 83 21.94 -0.78 -19.34
C ASN A 83 20.81 0.26 -19.42
N SER A 84 20.75 1.20 -18.48
CA SER A 84 19.66 2.18 -18.32
C SER A 84 18.27 1.55 -18.10
N SER A 85 18.20 0.27 -17.70
CA SER A 85 16.94 -0.35 -17.32
C SER A 85 16.58 0.02 -15.88
N VAL A 86 15.34 0.46 -15.69
CA VAL A 86 14.80 0.87 -14.39
C VAL A 86 14.03 -0.29 -13.76
N THR A 87 14.30 -0.58 -12.50
CA THR A 87 13.60 -1.59 -11.70
C THR A 87 13.05 -0.93 -10.44
N VAL A 88 11.79 -1.23 -10.12
CA VAL A 88 11.17 -0.80 -8.86
C VAL A 88 11.25 -1.96 -7.87
N GLN A 89 11.92 -1.77 -6.74
CA GLN A 89 11.84 -2.72 -5.63
C GLN A 89 10.70 -2.30 -4.70
N LEU A 90 9.76 -3.21 -4.45
CA LEU A 90 8.70 -3.05 -3.46
C LEU A 90 9.09 -3.78 -2.18
N THR A 91 8.87 -3.15 -1.03
CA THR A 91 9.00 -3.77 0.29
C THR A 91 7.63 -3.92 0.93
N ILE A 92 7.28 -5.14 1.32
CA ILE A 92 5.97 -5.49 1.89
C ILE A 92 6.18 -6.06 3.31
N PRO A 93 5.79 -5.34 4.37
CA PRO A 93 5.79 -5.87 5.73
C PRO A 93 4.74 -6.97 5.92
N ARG A 94 5.07 -8.00 6.67
CA ARG A 94 4.20 -9.13 6.98
C ARG A 94 3.93 -9.17 8.47
N SER A 95 2.72 -8.76 8.89
CA SER A 95 2.39 -8.68 10.33
C SER A 95 2.44 -10.02 11.04
N ALA A 96 2.00 -11.10 10.39
CA ALA A 96 2.00 -12.45 10.95
C ALA A 96 3.43 -12.99 11.22
N ALA A 97 4.35 -12.77 10.27
CA ALA A 97 5.74 -13.24 10.35
C ALA A 97 6.69 -12.26 11.05
N GLN A 98 6.25 -11.01 11.27
CA GLN A 98 7.02 -9.92 11.86
C GLN A 98 8.32 -9.58 11.09
N ASP A 99 8.26 -9.66 9.77
CA ASP A 99 9.37 -9.33 8.87
C ASP A 99 8.89 -8.57 7.62
N SER A 100 9.76 -8.41 6.62
CA SER A 100 9.43 -7.82 5.33
C SER A 100 9.99 -8.62 4.17
N VAL A 101 9.27 -8.66 3.06
CA VAL A 101 9.72 -9.28 1.80
C VAL A 101 9.88 -8.23 0.72
N ASN A 102 10.85 -8.44 -0.16
CA ASN A 102 11.17 -7.53 -1.26
C ASN A 102 10.88 -8.19 -2.61
N PHE A 103 10.31 -7.43 -3.54
CA PHE A 103 10.04 -7.85 -4.91
C PHE A 103 10.58 -6.84 -5.89
N ASN A 104 11.17 -7.31 -6.98
CA ASN A 104 11.67 -6.45 -8.04
C ASN A 104 10.68 -6.47 -9.21
N CYS A 105 10.15 -5.30 -9.54
CA CYS A 105 9.23 -5.06 -10.65
C CYS A 105 9.98 -4.42 -11.81
N THR A 106 10.02 -5.14 -12.92
CA THR A 106 10.59 -4.68 -14.20
C THR A 106 9.51 -4.51 -15.27
N ILE A 107 8.37 -5.21 -15.12
CA ILE A 107 7.27 -5.22 -16.09
C ILE A 107 6.02 -4.62 -15.43
N LYS A 108 5.51 -3.55 -16.02
CA LYS A 108 4.22 -2.96 -15.63
C LYS A 108 3.10 -4.00 -15.70
N GLY A 109 2.29 -4.10 -14.65
CA GLY A 109 1.10 -4.94 -14.64
C GLY A 109 1.37 -6.41 -14.32
N GLU A 110 2.62 -6.81 -14.13
CA GLU A 110 2.97 -8.14 -13.62
C GLU A 110 2.32 -8.34 -12.24
N LYS A 111 1.72 -9.51 -12.01
CA LYS A 111 1.10 -9.84 -10.72
C LYS A 111 1.99 -10.79 -9.96
N LEU A 112 2.28 -10.45 -8.71
CA LEU A 112 3.14 -11.22 -7.82
C LEU A 112 2.35 -11.68 -6.60
N SER A 113 2.42 -12.97 -6.31
CA SER A 113 1.89 -13.52 -5.06
C SER A 113 2.89 -13.32 -3.93
N VAL A 114 2.39 -12.93 -2.75
CA VAL A 114 3.23 -12.57 -1.60
C VAL A 114 3.09 -13.60 -0.48
N PRO A 115 4.17 -14.27 -0.04
CA PRO A 115 4.06 -15.27 1.02
C PRO A 115 3.52 -14.67 2.33
N GLY A 116 2.52 -15.32 2.95
CA GLY A 116 1.82 -14.81 4.14
C GLY A 116 0.62 -13.92 3.81
N PHE A 117 0.27 -13.82 2.53
CA PHE A 117 -0.92 -13.13 2.03
C PHE A 117 -1.66 -14.00 1.02
N SER A 118 -2.98 -13.83 0.99
CA SER A 118 -3.81 -14.18 -0.16
C SER A 118 -3.92 -13.00 -1.12
N GLY A 119 -4.27 -13.27 -2.38
CA GLY A 119 -4.31 -12.25 -3.44
C GLY A 119 -2.92 -11.96 -4.02
N ASP A 120 -2.83 -10.88 -4.78
CA ASP A 120 -1.60 -10.49 -5.49
C ASP A 120 -1.34 -8.99 -5.35
N ILE A 121 -0.08 -8.61 -5.52
CA ILE A 121 0.32 -7.23 -5.77
C ILE A 121 0.66 -7.06 -7.25
N THR A 122 0.20 -5.95 -7.84
CA THR A 122 0.52 -5.62 -9.22
C THR A 122 1.75 -4.72 -9.26
N CYS A 123 2.72 -5.06 -10.09
CA CYS A 123 3.89 -4.24 -10.37
C CYS A 123 3.48 -2.92 -11.03
N PRO A 124 3.88 -1.76 -10.46
CA PRO A 124 3.62 -0.48 -11.09
C PRO A 124 4.53 -0.28 -12.31
N ASP A 125 4.26 0.77 -13.08
CA ASP A 125 5.10 1.17 -14.21
C ASP A 125 6.40 1.81 -13.70
N PRO A 126 7.59 1.21 -13.94
CA PRO A 126 8.85 1.78 -13.48
C PRO A 126 9.11 3.18 -14.03
N ALA A 127 8.64 3.48 -15.26
CA ALA A 127 8.83 4.80 -15.85
C ALA A 127 8.06 5.88 -15.06
N VAL A 128 6.86 5.56 -14.57
CA VAL A 128 5.99 6.50 -13.84
C VAL A 128 6.43 6.65 -12.39
N VAL A 129 6.75 5.54 -11.71
CA VAL A 129 7.13 5.57 -10.29
C VAL A 129 8.47 6.27 -10.10
N CYS A 130 9.38 6.10 -11.06
CA CYS A 130 10.74 6.63 -10.97
C CYS A 130 10.93 7.99 -11.66
N GLU A 131 9.90 8.58 -12.29
CA GLU A 131 10.00 9.79 -13.13
C GLU A 131 10.43 11.08 -12.40
N GLY A 132 10.69 11.02 -11.09
CA GLY A 132 11.24 12.14 -10.31
C GLY A 132 12.41 11.79 -9.37
N GLU A 133 12.76 10.51 -9.21
CA GLU A 133 13.89 10.10 -8.34
C GLU A 133 15.26 10.26 -9.03
N ASN A 134 15.24 10.34 -10.35
CA ASN A 134 16.36 10.71 -11.23
C ASN A 134 16.86 12.15 -11.03
N SER A 135 16.22 12.96 -10.18
CA SER A 135 16.66 14.33 -9.88
C SER A 135 17.50 14.46 -8.60
N ASN A 136 17.54 13.47 -7.69
CA ASN A 136 18.43 13.50 -6.52
C ASN A 136 18.62 12.10 -5.90
N SER A 137 19.85 11.59 -6.01
CA SER A 137 20.51 10.62 -5.09
C SER A 137 19.90 9.22 -4.91
N ASP A 138 20.39 8.24 -5.66
CA ASP A 138 21.12 7.08 -5.11
C ASP A 138 21.83 6.30 -6.24
N LEU A 139 22.81 6.95 -6.90
CA LEU A 139 23.80 6.23 -7.72
C LEU A 139 24.77 5.50 -6.78
N LEU A 140 24.31 4.42 -6.15
CA LEU A 140 25.24 3.39 -5.67
C LEU A 140 25.62 2.51 -6.87
N ALA A 141 26.34 3.11 -7.81
CA ALA A 141 27.21 2.37 -8.69
C ALA A 141 28.39 1.90 -7.83
N PHE A 142 28.44 0.59 -7.54
CA PHE A 142 29.67 -0.02 -7.06
C PHE A 142 30.68 0.03 -8.21
N ASP A 143 31.58 1.02 -8.18
CA ASP A 143 32.84 0.96 -8.93
C ASP A 143 33.98 1.48 -8.06
N ASP A 144 34.87 0.56 -7.70
CA ASP A 144 36.06 0.78 -6.90
C ASP A 144 37.14 1.42 -7.78
N THR A 145 37.11 2.74 -7.97
CA THR A 145 38.34 3.49 -8.29
C THR A 145 38.25 4.98 -7.90
N ARG A 146 39.03 5.31 -6.87
CA ARG A 146 39.55 6.62 -6.44
C ARG A 146 39.59 7.73 -7.52
N ALA A 147 38.77 8.78 -7.39
CA ALA A 147 39.08 10.12 -7.90
C ALA A 147 38.23 11.23 -7.22
N THR A 148 38.93 12.11 -6.52
CA THR A 148 38.51 13.42 -6.02
C THR A 148 38.09 14.35 -7.16
N THR A 149 36.93 15.02 -7.09
CA THR A 149 36.81 16.45 -7.48
C THR A 149 35.49 17.08 -7.03
N ASN A 150 35.59 18.29 -6.47
CA ASN A 150 34.50 19.22 -6.19
C ASN A 150 33.88 19.75 -7.49
N SER A 151 32.56 19.87 -7.54
CA SER A 151 31.89 20.85 -8.40
C SER A 151 30.48 21.16 -7.88
N SER A 152 30.37 22.34 -7.29
CA SER A 152 29.15 23.09 -7.01
C SER A 152 28.53 23.64 -8.30
N SER A 153 27.20 23.58 -8.44
CA SER A 153 26.43 24.64 -9.14
C SER A 153 24.91 24.48 -9.06
N SER A 154 24.29 25.52 -8.48
CA SER A 154 23.08 26.25 -8.87
C SER A 154 21.74 25.51 -9.02
N GLY A 155 20.80 25.90 -8.15
CA GLY A 155 19.40 25.51 -8.21
C GLY A 155 18.55 26.29 -9.20
N SER A 156 17.32 25.81 -9.35
CA SER A 156 16.15 26.57 -9.78
C SER A 156 14.93 25.89 -9.15
N SER A 157 14.27 26.61 -8.25
CA SER A 157 13.06 26.16 -7.57
C SER A 157 11.86 26.62 -8.39
N ASP A 158 11.30 25.73 -9.20
CA ASP A 158 10.01 25.97 -9.84
C ASP A 158 8.89 25.49 -8.91
N THR A 159 8.21 26.46 -8.30
CA THR A 159 7.12 26.22 -7.36
C THR A 159 5.82 26.04 -8.16
N GLY A 160 5.62 24.84 -8.70
CA GLY A 160 4.38 24.46 -9.35
C GLY A 160 3.26 24.22 -8.32
N SER A 161 2.50 25.27 -8.00
CA SER A 161 1.33 25.19 -7.13
C SER A 161 0.17 24.49 -7.85
N GLY A 162 0.13 23.16 -7.79
CA GLY A 162 -1.02 22.36 -8.21
C GLY A 162 -2.02 22.23 -7.05
N THR A 163 -3.19 22.86 -7.17
CA THR A 163 -4.32 22.63 -6.26
C THR A 163 -4.82 21.18 -6.40
N ILE A 164 -4.61 20.38 -5.37
CA ILE A 164 -5.15 19.01 -5.25
C ILE A 164 -6.65 19.13 -4.98
N MET A 165 -7.48 18.79 -5.95
CA MET A 165 -8.93 18.68 -5.78
C MET A 165 -9.24 17.36 -5.07
N THR A 166 -9.37 17.39 -3.74
CA THR A 166 -9.85 16.27 -2.95
C THR A 166 -11.35 16.10 -3.17
N GLY A 167 -11.75 15.05 -3.88
CA GLY A 167 -13.15 14.63 -3.95
C GLY A 167 -13.55 13.96 -2.64
N THR A 168 -14.54 14.52 -1.94
CA THR A 168 -15.06 13.96 -0.69
C THR A 168 -15.97 12.77 -0.98
N GLU A 169 -15.38 11.57 -1.13
CA GLU A 169 -16.12 10.32 -0.94
C GLU A 169 -15.59 9.62 0.32
N SER A 170 -16.33 9.79 1.41
CA SER A 170 -16.15 9.02 2.64
C SER A 170 -16.61 7.58 2.42
N ASN A 171 -15.79 6.76 1.75
CA ASN A 171 -15.89 5.32 1.89
C ASN A 171 -15.14 4.93 3.16
N SER A 172 -15.83 5.05 4.29
CA SER A 172 -15.40 4.43 5.54
C SER A 172 -15.32 2.92 5.32
N VAL A 173 -14.12 2.35 5.38
CA VAL A 173 -13.95 0.90 5.44
C VAL A 173 -14.54 0.44 6.76
N GLU A 174 -15.72 -0.17 6.69
CA GLU A 174 -16.41 -0.65 7.89
C GLU A 174 -15.73 -1.95 8.36
N LEU A 175 -14.93 -1.83 9.41
CA LEU A 175 -14.15 -2.93 9.98
C LEU A 175 -14.93 -3.57 11.13
N HIS A 176 -15.60 -4.69 10.82
CA HIS A 176 -16.24 -5.50 11.85
C HIS A 176 -15.38 -6.73 12.16
N LYS A 177 -15.09 -6.93 13.45
CA LYS A 177 -14.49 -8.17 13.94
C LYS A 177 -15.56 -9.26 13.88
N GLY A 178 -15.34 -10.29 13.07
CA GLY A 178 -16.22 -11.44 13.00
C GLY A 178 -16.21 -12.21 14.32
N SER A 179 -17.35 -12.24 15.01
CA SER A 179 -17.55 -13.11 16.16
C SER A 179 -17.79 -14.54 15.67
N SER A 180 -16.76 -15.40 15.70
CA SER A 180 -16.94 -16.83 15.45
C SER A 180 -17.64 -17.49 16.65
N LEU A 181 -18.97 -17.53 16.65
CA LEU A 181 -19.74 -18.42 17.54
C LEU A 181 -19.61 -19.86 17.03
N TRP A 182 -18.53 -20.53 17.41
CA TRP A 182 -18.49 -21.98 17.47
C TRP A 182 -18.24 -22.37 18.93
N ALA A 183 -19.32 -22.41 19.70
CA ALA A 183 -19.34 -23.06 20.99
C ALA A 183 -20.66 -23.85 21.14
N LEU A 184 -20.48 -25.17 21.27
CA LEU A 184 -21.38 -26.13 21.91
C LEU A 184 -22.56 -26.66 21.07
N PHE A 185 -22.25 -27.68 20.28
CA PHE A 185 -23.13 -28.84 20.19
C PHE A 185 -23.27 -29.49 21.59
N GLY A 186 -24.51 -29.83 21.97
CA GLY A 186 -24.77 -31.04 22.76
C GLY A 186 -25.55 -30.85 24.05
N GLY A 187 -26.83 -31.20 24.01
CA GLY A 187 -27.48 -31.94 25.10
C GLY A 187 -28.41 -31.17 26.00
N SER A 188 -29.72 -31.27 25.72
CA SER A 188 -30.76 -31.20 26.74
C SER A 188 -30.51 -32.24 27.84
N LEU A 189 -30.59 -31.83 29.11
CA LEU A 189 -31.13 -32.69 30.18
C LEU A 189 -31.54 -31.82 31.38
N LEU A 190 -32.80 -31.97 31.75
CA LEU A 190 -33.43 -31.42 32.93
C LEU A 190 -32.70 -31.87 34.21
N ALA A 191 -32.56 -30.95 35.18
CA ALA A 191 -32.53 -31.31 36.59
C ALA A 191 -33.12 -30.19 37.44
N VAL A 192 -34.28 -30.50 38.03
CA VAL A 192 -34.92 -29.78 39.13
C VAL A 192 -34.19 -30.14 40.41
N ALA A 193 -33.83 -29.17 41.25
CA ALA A 193 -33.50 -29.43 42.66
C ALA A 193 -33.78 -28.22 43.56
N ASN A 194 -34.50 -28.53 44.64
CA ASN A 194 -35.05 -27.70 45.71
C ASN A 194 -34.13 -26.65 46.36
N MET A 195 -34.75 -25.53 46.72
CA MET A 195 -34.31 -24.63 47.79
C MET A 195 -34.59 -25.28 49.16
N MET A 196 -33.60 -25.17 50.05
CA MET A 196 -33.81 -25.11 51.51
C MET A 196 -33.54 -23.67 51.94
#